data_AF-A0A7C3Y563-F1
#
_entry.id   AF-A0A7C3Y563-F1
#
_cell.length_a   1.000
_cell.length_b   1.000
_cell.length_c   1.000
_cell.angle_alpha   90.00
_cell.angle_beta   90.00
_cell.angle_gamma   90.00
#
_symmetry.space_group_name_H-M   'P 1'
#
loop_
_entity.id
_entity.type
_entity.pdbx_description
1 polymer ?
#
loop_
_entity_poly.entity_id
_entity_poly.type
_entity_poly.pdbx_seq_one_letter_code
_entity_poly.pdbx_strand_id
1 'polypeptide(L)'
;MSIASEAAAAPNQLQTALRQGLDNLGRNQVVTFTQYTKQTVAQDGYVFWVKSAATLAAKGSLHYGTERDQSEDQTAGINSVIFTSETEVTAFNSVGAGILWIASFPVEGGGTLYIAFSGR
;
A
#
# COMPACT_ATOMS: atom_id res chain seq x y z
N MET A 1 -35.41 33.56 18.78
CA MET A 1 -34.53 32.44 18.40
C MET A 1 -33.17 32.74 18.99
N SER A 2 -32.70 31.89 19.90
CA SER A 2 -31.53 32.16 20.75
C SER A 2 -30.25 31.76 20.03
N ILE A 3 -29.22 32.60 20.12
CA ILE A 3 -27.82 32.34 19.69
C ILE A 3 -27.26 31.01 20.25
N ALA A 4 -27.85 30.48 21.33
CA ALA A 4 -27.50 29.17 21.88
C ALA A 4 -27.95 27.99 20.97
N SER A 5 -28.95 28.21 20.12
CA SER A 5 -29.45 27.22 19.15
C SER A 5 -28.54 27.09 17.92
N GLU A 6 -27.79 28.15 17.58
CA GLU A 6 -26.83 28.15 16.47
C GLU A 6 -25.47 27.57 16.88
N ALA A 7 -25.08 27.71 18.16
CA ALA A 7 -23.85 27.12 18.69
C ALA A 7 -23.88 25.58 18.78
N ALA A 8 -25.07 24.97 18.88
CA ALA A 8 -25.24 23.52 18.91
C ALA A 8 -25.06 22.85 17.53
N ALA A 9 -25.02 23.64 16.46
CA ALA A 9 -24.89 23.17 15.07
C ALA A 9 -23.49 23.38 14.48
N ALA A 10 -22.50 23.83 15.26
CA ALA A 10 -21.12 23.91 14.82
C ALA A 10 -20.42 22.57 15.07
N PRO A 11 -20.31 21.67 14.07
CA PRO A 11 -19.44 20.50 14.21
C PRO A 11 -18.05 21.01 14.53
N ASN A 12 -17.56 20.63 15.71
CA ASN A 12 -16.27 21.01 16.27
C ASN A 12 -15.22 21.05 15.14
N GLN A 13 -14.75 22.25 14.78
CA GLN A 13 -13.83 22.45 13.67
C GLN A 13 -12.58 21.56 13.82
N LEU A 14 -12.18 21.28 15.06
CA LEU A 14 -11.12 20.34 15.41
C LEU A 14 -11.46 18.89 15.02
N GLN A 15 -12.70 18.45 15.24
CA GLN A 15 -13.16 17.11 14.86
C GLN A 15 -13.22 16.95 13.34
N THR A 16 -13.63 18.00 12.62
CA THR A 16 -13.63 18.00 11.16
C THR A 16 -12.20 18.00 10.61
N ALA A 17 -11.31 18.82 11.16
CA ALA A 17 -9.90 18.86 10.79
C ALA A 17 -9.18 17.55 11.13
N LEU A 18 -9.48 16.92 12.27
CA LEU A 18 -8.93 15.63 12.65
C LEU A 18 -9.43 14.52 11.73
N ARG A 19 -10.72 14.51 11.38
CA ARG A 19 -11.27 13.53 10.43
C ARG A 19 -10.66 13.72 9.05
N GLN A 20 -10.54 14.95 8.56
CA GLN A 20 -9.82 15.23 7.31
C GLN A 20 -8.35 14.85 7.38
N GLY A 21 -7.66 15.13 8.49
CA GLY A 21 -6.28 14.72 8.71
C GLY A 21 -6.12 13.20 8.73
N LEU A 22 -7.06 12.49 9.35
CA LEU A 22 -7.10 11.04 9.37
C LEU A 22 -7.48 10.44 8.01
N ASP A 23 -8.38 11.05 7.25
CA ASP A 23 -8.72 10.63 5.89
C ASP A 23 -7.54 10.86 4.93
N ASN A 24 -6.80 11.96 5.13
CA ASN A 24 -5.60 12.30 4.36
C ASN A 24 -4.40 11.42 4.72
N LEU A 25 -4.21 11.07 5.99
CA LEU A 25 -3.12 10.21 6.46
C LEU A 25 -3.43 8.72 6.23
N GLY A 26 -4.67 8.34 6.51
CA GLY A 26 -5.22 7.02 6.26
C GLY A 26 -5.38 6.73 4.77
N ARG A 27 -5.26 7.75 3.90
CA ARG A 27 -5.32 7.69 2.43
C ARG A 27 -6.22 6.55 2.00
N ASN A 28 -7.52 6.71 2.20
CA ASN A 28 -8.52 5.66 2.04
C ASN A 28 -8.63 5.23 0.56
N GLN A 29 -7.58 4.59 0.08
CA GLN A 29 -7.17 4.52 -1.32
C GLN A 29 -7.35 3.11 -1.81
N VAL A 30 -7.77 3.00 -3.06
CA VAL A 30 -7.88 1.71 -3.72
C VAL A 30 -6.52 1.39 -4.34
N VAL A 31 -5.81 0.44 -3.74
CA VAL A 31 -4.56 -0.08 -4.29
C VAL A 31 -4.88 -1.24 -5.21
N THR A 32 -4.45 -1.12 -6.48
CA THR A 32 -4.63 -2.19 -7.47
C THR A 32 -3.37 -3.02 -7.56
N PHE A 33 -3.49 -4.30 -7.26
CA PHE A 33 -2.47 -5.32 -7.41
C PHE A 33 -2.71 -6.06 -8.72
N THR A 34 -1.66 -6.25 -9.51
CA THR A 34 -1.70 -7.07 -10.71
C THR A 34 -0.86 -8.32 -10.51
N GLN A 35 -1.39 -9.47 -10.88
CA GLN A 35 -0.66 -10.72 -10.82
C GLN A 35 0.31 -10.84 -12.01
N TYR A 36 1.47 -11.39 -11.74
CA TYR A 36 2.47 -11.79 -12.70
C TYR A 36 2.82 -13.26 -12.47
N THR A 37 3.07 -13.99 -13.56
CA THR A 37 3.46 -15.40 -13.52
C THR A 37 4.87 -15.57 -14.04
N LYS A 38 5.66 -16.37 -13.32
CA LYS A 38 7.02 -16.73 -13.71
C LYS A 38 6.97 -17.68 -14.91
N GLN A 39 7.65 -17.32 -16.00
CA GLN A 39 7.87 -18.17 -17.16
C GLN A 39 9.36 -18.35 -17.40
N THR A 40 9.79 -19.60 -17.56
CA THR A 40 11.18 -19.94 -17.83
C THR A 40 11.30 -20.41 -19.27
N VAL A 41 12.16 -19.75 -20.06
CA VAL A 41 12.45 -20.18 -21.43
C VAL A 41 13.51 -21.28 -21.36
N ALA A 42 13.11 -22.50 -21.74
CA ALA A 42 13.90 -23.72 -21.57
C ALA A 42 15.23 -23.71 -22.33
N GLN A 43 15.34 -22.91 -23.39
CA GLN A 43 16.51 -22.91 -24.27
C GLN A 43 17.73 -22.23 -23.64
N ASP A 44 17.53 -21.17 -22.86
CA ASP A 44 18.61 -20.31 -22.36
C ASP A 44 18.54 -20.01 -20.84
N GLY A 45 17.54 -20.55 -20.14
CA GLY A 45 17.40 -20.36 -18.69
C GLY A 45 16.91 -18.98 -18.24
N TYR A 46 16.55 -18.10 -19.18
CA TYR A 46 15.94 -16.80 -18.86
C TYR A 46 14.59 -16.97 -18.17
N VAL A 47 14.35 -16.09 -17.18
CA VAL A 47 13.12 -16.04 -16.40
C VAL A 47 12.43 -14.71 -16.66
N PHE A 48 11.16 -14.78 -17.04
CA PHE A 48 10.31 -13.62 -17.27
C PHE A 48 9.14 -13.61 -16.29
N TRP A 49 8.77 -12.42 -15.82
CA TRP A 49 7.50 -12.19 -15.12
C TRP A 49 6.49 -11.63 -16.11
N VAL A 50 5.52 -12.45 -16.49
CA VAL A 50 4.51 -12.08 -17.47
C VAL A 50 3.26 -11.58 -16.76
N LYS A 51 2.80 -10.38 -17.12
CA LYS A 51 1.57 -9.78 -16.58
C LYS A 51 0.38 -10.70 -16.88
N SER A 52 -0.36 -11.07 -15.86
CA SER A 52 -1.62 -11.80 -15.98
C SER A 52 -2.80 -10.84 -16.13
N ALA A 53 -3.96 -11.37 -16.51
CA ALA A 53 -5.23 -10.63 -16.48
C ALA A 53 -5.80 -10.47 -15.06
N ALA A 54 -5.29 -11.24 -14.09
CA ALA A 54 -5.78 -11.19 -12.71
C ALA A 54 -5.33 -9.90 -12.01
N THR A 55 -6.32 -9.15 -11.51
CA THR A 55 -6.13 -7.94 -10.71
C THR A 55 -6.93 -8.01 -9.43
N LEU A 56 -6.38 -7.49 -8.35
CA LEU A 56 -7.06 -7.33 -7.07
C LEU A 56 -7.05 -5.85 -6.70
N ALA A 57 -8.22 -5.26 -6.53
CA ALA A 57 -8.36 -3.93 -5.96
C ALA A 57 -8.68 -4.07 -4.48
N ALA A 58 -7.79 -3.57 -3.60
CA ALA A 58 -8.00 -3.57 -2.17
C ALA A 58 -8.05 -2.13 -1.65
N LYS A 59 -9.08 -1.82 -0.86
CA LYS A 59 -9.19 -0.52 -0.20
C LYS A 59 -8.41 -0.56 1.10
N GLY A 60 -7.62 0.46 1.38
CA GLY A 60 -6.81 0.49 2.58
C GLY A 60 -5.89 1.68 2.65
N SER A 61 -4.89 1.56 3.52
CA SER A 61 -3.84 2.55 3.75
C SER A 61 -2.48 1.94 3.50
N LEU A 62 -1.58 2.71 2.89
CA LEU A 62 -0.20 2.29 2.64
C LEU A 62 0.76 3.19 3.41
N HIS A 63 1.61 2.56 4.20
CA HIS A 63 2.63 3.19 5.01
C HIS A 63 3.98 2.76 4.47
N TYR A 64 4.86 3.71 4.15
CA TYR A 64 6.24 3.44 3.79
C TYR A 64 7.15 4.27 4.69
N GLY A 65 8.25 3.67 5.12
CA GLY A 65 9.20 4.32 6.00
C GLY A 65 10.60 3.77 5.80
N THR A 66 11.58 4.60 6.12
CA THR A 66 12.97 4.18 6.23
C THR A 66 13.38 4.37 7.68
N GLU A 67 13.67 3.27 8.36
CA GLU A 67 14.28 3.28 9.67
C GLU A 67 15.78 3.12 9.50
N ARG A 68 16.57 3.93 10.21
CA ARG A 68 18.03 3.80 10.20
C ARG A 68 18.43 3.13 11.49
N ASP A 69 18.80 1.87 11.41
CA ASP A 69 19.40 1.15 12.54
C ASP A 69 20.91 1.44 12.52
N GLN A 70 21.40 2.11 13.56
CA GLN A 70 22.82 2.38 13.75
C GLN A 70 23.28 1.67 15.02
N SER A 71 23.86 0.49 14.82
CA SER A 71 24.66 -0.20 15.84
C SER A 71 26.13 0.17 15.69
N GLU A 72 26.92 -0.06 16.74
CA GLU A 72 28.35 0.27 16.79
C GLU A 72 29.14 -0.43 15.67
N ASP A 73 28.70 -1.61 15.26
CA ASP A 73 29.33 -2.40 14.19
C ASP A 73 28.78 -2.10 12.80
N GLN A 74 27.51 -1.67 12.68
CA GLN A 74 26.83 -1.51 11.39
C GLN A 74 25.75 -0.43 11.40
N THR A 75 25.73 0.37 10.34
CA THR A 75 24.60 1.23 9.98
C THR A 75 23.83 0.60 8.83
N ALA A 76 22.57 0.23 9.06
CA ALA A 76 21.64 -0.26 8.06
C ALA A 76 20.45 0.68 7.90
N GLY A 77 20.07 0.98 6.66
CA GLY A 77 18.79 1.59 6.35
C GLY A 77 17.77 0.49 6.05
N ILE A 78 16.77 0.32 6.91
CA ILE A 78 15.67 -0.62 6.74
C ILE A 78 14.50 0.13 6.10
N ASN A 79 14.21 -0.19 4.84
CA ASN A 79 13.00 0.30 4.19
C ASN A 79 11.87 -0.69 4.46
N SER A 80 10.78 -0.20 5.03
CA SER A 80 9.58 -0.98 5.29
C SER A 80 8.40 -0.40 4.52
N VAL A 81 7.54 -1.29 4.04
CA VAL A 81 6.27 -0.92 3.42
C VAL A 81 5.17 -1.82 3.97
N ILE A 82 4.14 -1.20 4.53
CA ILE A 82 3.03 -1.85 5.20
C ILE A 82 1.75 -1.41 4.52
N PHE A 83 0.99 -2.38 4.00
CA PHE A 83 -0.36 -2.14 3.50
C PHE A 83 -1.37 -2.68 4.51
N THR A 84 -2.24 -1.79 5.00
CA THR A 84 -3.36 -2.15 5.87
C THR A 84 -4.63 -2.12 5.06
N SER A 85 -5.18 -3.29 4.77
CA SER A 85 -6.43 -3.43 4.01
C SER A 85 -7.66 -3.30 4.91
N GLU A 86 -8.70 -2.62 4.43
CA GLU A 86 -10.05 -2.59 5.04
C GLU A 86 -10.89 -3.81 4.64
N THR A 87 -10.51 -4.49 3.56
CA THR A 87 -11.16 -5.71 3.07
C THR A 87 -10.25 -6.91 3.26
N GLU A 88 -10.84 -8.09 3.41
CA GLU A 88 -10.06 -9.33 3.44
C GLU A 88 -9.29 -9.51 2.12
N VAL A 89 -7.99 -9.83 2.21
CA VAL A 89 -7.13 -10.10 1.05
C VAL A 89 -6.59 -11.52 1.13
N THR A 90 -7.33 -12.47 0.58
CA THR A 90 -6.94 -13.89 0.56
C THR A 90 -6.03 -14.25 -0.61
N ALA A 91 -5.98 -13.42 -1.66
CA ALA A 91 -5.20 -13.67 -2.87
C ALA A 91 -3.67 -13.75 -2.61
N PHE A 92 -3.19 -13.17 -1.50
CA PHE A 92 -1.79 -13.27 -1.09
C PHE A 92 -1.47 -14.58 -0.35
N ASN A 93 -2.47 -15.31 0.14
CA ASN A 93 -2.26 -16.58 0.82
C ASN A 93 -1.98 -17.73 -0.16
N SER A 94 -2.38 -17.59 -1.42
CA SER A 94 -2.18 -18.60 -2.47
C SER A 94 -0.94 -18.36 -3.34
N VAL A 95 0.03 -17.57 -2.87
CA VAL A 95 1.19 -17.18 -3.68
C VAL A 95 2.24 -18.30 -3.64
N GLY A 96 2.21 -19.18 -4.65
CA GLY A 96 3.29 -20.15 -4.89
C GLY A 96 4.53 -19.50 -5.51
N ALA A 97 5.63 -20.25 -5.59
CA ALA A 97 6.95 -19.77 -6.08
C ALA A 97 6.98 -19.20 -7.52
N GLY A 98 5.89 -19.35 -8.28
CA GLY A 98 5.73 -18.82 -9.64
C GLY A 98 4.78 -17.64 -9.76
N ILE A 99 4.26 -17.11 -8.64
CA ILE A 99 3.28 -16.01 -8.62
C ILE A 99 3.88 -14.80 -7.92
N LEU A 100 3.66 -13.63 -8.51
CA LEU A 100 4.06 -12.35 -7.98
C LEU A 100 2.88 -11.38 -8.11
N TRP A 101 2.55 -10.66 -7.05
CA TRP A 101 1.60 -9.56 -7.11
C TRP A 101 2.35 -8.23 -7.05
N ILE A 102 2.10 -7.33 -8.00
CA ILE A 102 2.71 -6.00 -8.01
C ILE A 102 1.61 -4.95 -7.85
N ALA A 103 1.74 -4.11 -6.83
CA ALA A 103 0.98 -2.88 -6.70
C ALA A 103 1.81 -1.70 -7.22
N SER A 104 1.13 -0.70 -7.79
CA SER A 104 1.71 0.58 -8.19
C SER A 104 0.90 1.73 -7.62
N PHE A 105 1.57 2.76 -7.12
CA PHE A 105 0.91 3.96 -6.62
C PHE A 105 1.76 5.21 -6.88
N PRO A 106 1.11 6.35 -7.16
CA PRO A 106 1.81 7.62 -7.30
C PRO A 106 2.35 8.06 -5.94
N VAL A 107 3.58 8.57 -5.93
CA VAL A 107 4.17 9.24 -4.75
C VAL A 107 4.22 10.74 -4.99
N GLU A 108 4.13 11.51 -3.90
CA GLU A 108 4.32 12.96 -3.96
C GLU A 108 5.72 13.26 -4.53
N GLY A 109 5.78 14.12 -5.55
CA GLY A 109 6.99 14.35 -6.35
C GLY A 109 7.01 13.71 -7.73
N GLY A 110 5.92 13.03 -8.15
CA GLY A 110 5.71 12.61 -9.53
C GLY A 110 6.28 11.22 -9.89
N GLY A 111 6.80 10.48 -8.91
CA GLY A 111 7.23 9.09 -9.08
C GLY A 111 6.08 8.09 -8.96
N THR A 112 6.30 6.86 -9.43
CA THR A 112 5.45 5.70 -9.10
C THR A 112 6.28 4.72 -8.29
N LEU A 113 5.78 4.35 -7.12
CA LEU A 113 6.39 3.29 -6.31
C LEU A 113 5.69 1.97 -6.64
N TYR A 114 6.50 0.94 -6.86
CA TYR A 114 6.06 -0.42 -7.13
C TYR A 114 6.40 -1.30 -5.94
N ILE A 115 5.42 -2.05 -5.44
CA ILE A 115 5.64 -3.02 -4.35
C ILE A 115 5.30 -4.41 -4.86
N ALA A 116 6.24 -5.31 -4.67
CA ALA A 116 6.14 -6.72 -5.00
C ALA A 116 5.78 -7.55 -3.77
N PHE A 117 4.75 -8.39 -3.90
CA PHE A 117 4.38 -9.43 -2.95
C PHE A 117 4.56 -10.79 -3.62
N SER A 118 5.54 -11.55 -3.15
CA SER A 118 5.81 -12.92 -3.59
C SER A 118 5.84 -13.84 -2.38
N GLY A 119 5.37 -15.08 -2.56
CA GLY A 119 5.62 -16.16 -1.62
C GLY A 119 7.12 -16.44 -1.56
N ARG A 120 7.62 -16.77 -0.36
CA ARG A 120 8.97 -17.30 -0.18
C ARG A 120 9.02 -18.77 -0.58
#